data_AF-A0A855XZU6-F1
#
_entry.id   AF-A0A855XZU6-F1
#
_cell.length_a   1.000
_cell.length_b   1.000
_cell.length_c   1.000
_cell.angle_alpha   90.00
_cell.angle_beta   90.00
_cell.angle_gamma   90.00
#
_symmetry.space_group_name_H-M   'P 1'
#
loop_
_entity.id
_entity.type
_entity.pdbx_description
1 polymer ?
#
loop_
_entity_poly.entity_id
_entity_poly.type
_entity_poly.pdbx_seq_one_letter_code
_entity_poly.pdbx_strand_id
1 'polypeptide(L)'
;MENPKYSFHEIIRVQEQLLRQRREAINCSLALIERVQLLTEQDQFNESNSEILMLLMNSMRVEEAQKKLLQEYVSIDIIDQVFPEDISKQTHIDEQLYNLLLLVHRAIVNDLTPDHPFIQQQLHGLFADTPLRNIMFNDKVNNEELYKSVKPYEALVPKHTMDFLKEAFEVLNTKNNSSLQD
;
A
#
# COMPACT_ATOMS: atom_id res chain seq x y z
N MET A 1 -1.92 51.83 -13.75
CA MET A 1 -2.07 50.45 -14.25
C MET A 1 -0.91 49.66 -13.70
N GLU A 2 -1.15 48.67 -12.85
CA GLU A 2 -0.08 47.76 -12.42
C GLU A 2 0.42 47.01 -13.65
N ASN A 3 1.72 47.10 -13.94
CA ASN A 3 2.34 46.27 -14.97
C ASN A 3 2.12 44.80 -14.59
N PRO A 4 1.80 43.92 -15.55
CA PRO A 4 1.74 42.49 -15.27
C PRO A 4 3.09 42.04 -14.69
N LYS A 5 3.06 41.31 -13.56
CA LYS A 5 4.25 40.80 -12.85
C LYS A 5 5.17 39.91 -13.70
N TYR A 6 4.72 39.52 -14.88
CA TYR A 6 5.44 38.67 -15.83
C TYR A 6 5.32 39.25 -17.24
N SER A 7 6.41 39.17 -18.00
CA SER A 7 6.43 39.38 -19.44
C SER A 7 5.62 38.28 -20.16
N PHE A 8 5.16 38.57 -21.38
CA PHE A 8 4.46 37.57 -22.21
C PHE A 8 5.28 36.29 -22.39
N HIS A 9 6.60 36.39 -22.54
CA HIS A 9 7.49 35.23 -22.66
C HIS A 9 7.54 34.37 -21.39
N GLU A 10 7.54 35.00 -20.22
CA GLU A 10 7.45 34.31 -18.93
C GLU A 10 6.08 33.63 -18.76
N ILE A 11 4.99 34.29 -19.18
CA ILE A 11 3.65 33.70 -19.17
C ILE A 11 3.61 32.43 -20.02
N ILE A 12 4.16 32.47 -21.24
CA ILE A 12 4.20 31.30 -22.13
C ILE A 12 5.01 30.15 -21.51
N ARG A 13 6.17 30.43 -20.91
CA ARG A 13 6.98 29.41 -20.21
C ARG A 13 6.23 28.77 -19.04
N VAL A 14 5.57 29.58 -18.21
CA VAL A 14 4.77 29.08 -17.08
C VAL A 14 3.61 28.21 -17.57
N GLN A 15 2.91 28.63 -18.62
CA GLN A 15 1.83 27.84 -19.22
C GLN A 15 2.33 26.51 -19.80
N GLU A 16 3.47 26.52 -20.49
CA GLU A 16 4.09 25.29 -21.01
C GLU A 16 4.44 24.32 -19.87
N GLN A 17 5.07 24.82 -18.81
CA GLN A 17 5.42 24.01 -17.64
C GLN A 17 4.17 23.44 -16.96
N LEU A 18 3.12 24.24 -16.78
CA LEU A 18 1.85 23.80 -16.21
C LEU A 18 1.20 22.69 -17.05
N LEU A 19 1.23 22.81 -18.37
CA LEU A 19 0.69 21.78 -19.27
C LEU A 19 1.50 20.49 -19.21
N ARG A 20 2.83 20.57 -19.10
CA ARG A 20 3.69 19.39 -18.90
C ARG A 20 3.37 18.67 -17.59
N GLN A 21 3.24 19.41 -16.48
CA GLN A 21 2.83 18.86 -15.19
C GLN A 21 1.46 18.19 -15.24
N ARG A 22 0.48 18.81 -15.92
CA ARG A 22 -0.85 18.23 -16.10
C ARG A 22 -0.81 16.93 -16.89
N ARG A 23 0.00 16.87 -17.96
CA ARG A 23 0.18 15.65 -18.75
C ARG A 23 0.80 14.53 -17.92
N GLU A 24 1.80 14.83 -17.10
CA GLU A 24 2.41 13.87 -16.18
C GLU A 24 1.38 13.34 -15.18
N ALA A 25 0.59 14.22 -14.55
CA ALA A 25 -0.45 13.82 -13.62
C ALA A 25 -1.54 12.92 -14.27
N ILE A 26 -1.91 13.22 -15.52
CA ILE A 26 -2.84 12.37 -16.29
C ILE A 26 -2.22 11.00 -16.55
N ASN A 27 -0.96 10.94 -16.99
CA ASN A 27 -0.28 9.68 -17.26
C ASN A 27 -0.19 8.81 -15.99
N CYS A 28 0.15 9.41 -14.85
CA CYS A 28 0.14 8.70 -13.57
C CYS A 28 -1.26 8.17 -13.25
N SER A 29 -2.31 8.98 -13.43
CA SER A 29 -3.69 8.57 -13.17
C SER A 29 -4.13 7.40 -14.07
N LEU A 30 -3.72 7.41 -15.34
CA LEU A 30 -4.00 6.31 -16.27
C LEU A 30 -3.30 5.01 -15.85
N ALA A 31 -2.04 5.08 -15.43
CA ALA A 31 -1.31 3.91 -14.93
C ALA A 31 -1.95 3.32 -13.67
N LEU A 32 -2.48 4.16 -12.77
CA LEU A 32 -3.24 3.72 -11.60
C LEU A 32 -4.52 2.98 -12.00
N ILE A 33 -5.27 3.52 -12.97
CA ILE A 33 -6.49 2.90 -13.48
C ILE A 33 -6.18 1.53 -14.10
N GLU A 34 -5.11 1.43 -14.89
CA GLU A 34 -4.67 0.17 -15.50
C GLU A 34 -4.33 -0.89 -14.44
N ARG A 35 -3.58 -0.53 -13.40
CA ARG A 35 -3.30 -1.44 -12.26
C ARG A 35 -4.57 -1.94 -11.59
N VAL A 36 -5.54 -1.05 -11.33
CA VAL A 36 -6.83 -1.42 -10.71
C VAL A 36 -7.65 -2.31 -11.63
N GLN A 37 -7.67 -2.04 -12.93
CA GLN A 37 -8.37 -2.88 -13.91
C GLN A 37 -7.81 -4.31 -13.89
N LEU A 38 -6.49 -4.46 -13.91
CA LEU A 38 -5.84 -5.76 -13.81
C LEU A 38 -6.24 -6.53 -12.54
N LEU A 39 -6.32 -5.85 -11.39
CA LEU A 39 -6.79 -6.45 -10.14
C LEU A 39 -8.24 -6.95 -10.25
N THR A 40 -9.13 -6.17 -10.87
CA THR A 40 -10.54 -6.55 -11.02
C THR A 40 -10.76 -7.65 -12.05
N GLU A 41 -9.93 -7.73 -13.09
CA GLU A 41 -9.99 -8.81 -14.09
C GLU A 41 -9.48 -10.15 -13.55
N GLN A 42 -8.56 -10.09 -12.58
CA GLN A 42 -8.00 -11.25 -11.89
C GLN A 42 -8.85 -11.72 -10.69
N ASP A 43 -9.86 -10.95 -10.28
CA ASP A 43 -10.74 -11.30 -9.17
C ASP A 43 -11.62 -12.51 -9.50
N GLN A 44 -11.13 -13.70 -9.13
CA GLN A 44 -11.82 -14.98 -9.35
C GLN A 44 -13.16 -15.09 -8.62
N PHE A 45 -13.37 -14.29 -7.57
CA PHE A 45 -14.59 -14.34 -6.75
C PHE A 45 -15.62 -13.31 -7.18
N ASN A 46 -15.27 -12.41 -8.12
CA ASN A 46 -16.13 -11.33 -8.59
C ASN A 46 -16.70 -10.50 -7.42
N GLU A 47 -15.93 -10.42 -6.33
CA GLU A 47 -16.25 -9.73 -5.08
C GLU A 47 -15.62 -8.33 -5.07
N SER A 48 -15.58 -7.70 -6.25
CA SER A 48 -15.05 -6.36 -6.44
C SER A 48 -15.69 -5.39 -5.45
N ASN A 49 -14.92 -5.05 -4.40
CA ASN A 49 -15.34 -4.13 -3.37
C ASN A 49 -14.82 -2.74 -3.70
N SER A 50 -15.72 -1.88 -4.18
CA SER A 50 -15.37 -0.52 -4.61
C SER A 50 -14.70 0.32 -3.53
N GLU A 51 -15.04 0.11 -2.26
CA GLU A 51 -14.42 0.84 -1.15
C GLU A 51 -12.96 0.42 -0.96
N ILE A 52 -12.68 -0.88 -1.05
CA ILE A 52 -11.31 -1.43 -1.00
C ILE A 52 -10.51 -0.96 -2.21
N LEU A 53 -11.10 -0.98 -3.41
CA LEU A 53 -10.42 -0.50 -4.62
C LEU A 53 -10.11 1.00 -4.53
N MET A 54 -11.03 1.81 -4.01
CA MET A 54 -10.77 3.23 -3.75
C MET A 54 -9.66 3.44 -2.72
N LEU A 55 -9.62 2.61 -1.67
CA LEU A 55 -8.53 2.62 -0.68
C LEU A 55 -7.18 2.33 -1.34
N LEU A 56 -7.11 1.29 -2.17
CA LEU A 56 -5.90 0.95 -2.92
C LEU A 56 -5.46 2.07 -3.85
N MET A 57 -6.39 2.66 -4.61
CA MET A 57 -6.08 3.82 -5.48
C MET A 57 -5.49 4.98 -4.69
N ASN A 58 -6.03 5.27 -3.51
CA ASN A 58 -5.51 6.32 -2.64
C ASN A 58 -4.10 6.01 -2.13
N SER A 59 -3.82 4.74 -1.82
CA SER A 59 -2.48 4.27 -1.43
C SER A 59 -1.49 4.40 -2.59
N MET A 60 -1.84 3.89 -3.77
CA MET A 60 -0.98 3.94 -4.95
C MET A 60 -0.64 5.37 -5.37
N ARG A 61 -1.55 6.34 -5.16
CA ARG A 61 -1.32 7.76 -5.45
C ARG A 61 -0.15 8.36 -4.65
N VAL A 62 0.12 7.85 -3.45
CA VAL A 62 1.19 8.34 -2.57
C VAL A 62 2.38 7.39 -2.49
N GLU A 63 2.37 6.30 -3.25
CA GLU A 63 3.35 5.22 -3.27
C GLU A 63 4.78 5.74 -3.47
N GLU A 64 5.01 6.61 -4.45
CA GLU A 64 6.34 7.16 -4.72
C GLU A 64 6.87 8.02 -3.56
N ALA A 65 5.99 8.74 -2.85
CA ALA A 65 6.37 9.49 -1.67
C ALA A 65 6.70 8.55 -0.49
N GLN A 66 5.92 7.48 -0.33
CA GLN A 66 6.19 6.42 0.66
C GLN A 66 7.51 5.71 0.39
N LYS A 67 7.79 5.35 -0.87
CA LYS A 67 9.04 4.73 -1.32
C LYS A 67 10.25 5.58 -0.94
N LYS A 68 10.24 6.87 -1.31
CA LYS A 68 11.33 7.81 -0.99
C LYS A 68 11.57 7.95 0.50
N LEU A 69 10.49 8.04 1.28
CA LEU A 69 10.59 8.13 2.73
C LEU A 69 11.16 6.85 3.34
N LEU A 70 10.71 5.68 2.89
CA LEU A 70 11.19 4.39 3.40
C LEU A 70 12.66 4.13 3.06
N GLN A 71 13.15 4.63 1.92
CA GLN A 71 14.56 4.55 1.52
C GLN A 71 15.52 5.20 2.53
N GLU A 72 15.05 6.11 3.38
CA GLU A 72 15.87 6.73 4.43
C GLU A 72 16.14 5.78 5.61
N TYR A 73 15.26 4.78 5.81
CA TYR A 73 15.25 3.95 7.02
C TYR A 73 15.44 2.46 6.75
N VAL A 74 15.25 2.03 5.49
CA VAL A 74 15.19 0.62 5.09
C VAL A 74 16.18 0.39 3.94
N SER A 75 16.85 -0.77 3.93
CA SER A 75 17.83 -1.11 2.90
C SER A 75 17.20 -1.14 1.50
N ILE A 76 17.98 -0.73 0.49
CA ILE A 76 17.54 -0.73 -0.92
C ILE A 76 16.99 -2.10 -1.36
N ASP A 77 17.59 -3.20 -0.93
CA ASP A 77 17.15 -4.56 -1.26
C ASP A 77 15.70 -4.86 -0.81
N ILE A 78 15.29 -4.28 0.31
CA ILE A 78 13.92 -4.41 0.84
C ILE A 78 12.99 -3.44 0.10
N ILE A 79 13.46 -2.22 -0.22
CA ILE A 79 12.67 -1.25 -0.99
C ILE A 79 12.33 -1.81 -2.36
N ASP A 80 13.28 -2.41 -3.06
CA ASP A 80 13.08 -2.97 -4.40
C ASP A 80 12.17 -4.21 -4.38
N GLN A 81 12.03 -4.85 -3.22
CA GLN A 81 11.09 -5.95 -3.01
C GLN A 81 9.65 -5.48 -2.77
N VAL A 82 9.45 -4.32 -2.12
CA VAL A 82 8.11 -3.76 -1.83
C VAL A 82 7.59 -2.85 -2.94
N PHE A 83 8.50 -2.12 -3.58
CA PHE A 83 8.21 -1.17 -4.65
C PHE A 83 8.98 -1.53 -5.92
N PRO A 84 8.76 -2.73 -6.49
CA PRO A 84 9.42 -3.17 -7.71
C PRO A 84 9.10 -2.25 -8.88
N GLU A 85 10.10 -1.98 -9.72
CA GLU A 85 9.89 -1.22 -10.97
C GLU A 85 9.14 -2.04 -12.04
N ASP A 86 9.18 -3.37 -11.91
CA ASP A 86 8.47 -4.30 -12.80
C ASP A 86 6.96 -4.27 -12.51
N ILE A 87 6.17 -3.93 -13.53
CA ILE A 87 4.72 -3.77 -13.37
C ILE A 87 4.02 -5.07 -12.97
N SER A 88 4.47 -6.24 -13.45
CA SER A 88 3.85 -7.52 -13.11
C SER A 88 4.11 -7.88 -11.65
N LYS A 89 5.32 -7.61 -11.15
CA LYS A 89 5.63 -7.78 -9.71
C LYS A 89 4.83 -6.80 -8.85
N GLN A 90 4.71 -5.55 -9.28
CA GLN A 90 3.93 -4.55 -8.56
C GLN A 90 2.45 -4.95 -8.50
N THR A 91 1.86 -5.39 -9.63
CA THR A 91 0.48 -5.89 -9.68
C THR A 91 0.27 -7.07 -8.74
N HIS A 92 1.24 -7.98 -8.63
CA HIS A 92 1.14 -9.09 -7.68
C HIS A 92 1.12 -8.62 -6.22
N ILE A 93 1.94 -7.63 -5.85
CA ILE A 93 1.91 -7.03 -4.51
C ILE A 93 0.57 -6.35 -4.25
N ASP A 94 0.05 -5.62 -5.24
CA ASP A 94 -1.25 -4.96 -5.15
C ASP A 94 -2.38 -5.98 -4.94
N GLU A 95 -2.30 -7.14 -5.59
CA GLU A 95 -3.24 -8.27 -5.44
C GLU A 95 -3.18 -8.84 -4.02
N GLN A 96 -1.99 -9.03 -3.46
CA GLN A 96 -1.83 -9.49 -2.08
C GLN A 96 -2.44 -8.48 -1.08
N LEU A 97 -2.22 -7.18 -1.30
CA LEU A 97 -2.80 -6.13 -0.45
C LEU A 97 -4.33 -6.08 -0.60
N TYR A 98 -4.85 -6.23 -1.81
CA TYR A 98 -6.29 -6.34 -2.07
C TYR A 98 -6.91 -7.51 -1.31
N ASN A 99 -6.32 -8.70 -1.42
CA ASN A 99 -6.80 -9.91 -0.76
C ASN A 99 -6.73 -9.80 0.77
N LEU A 100 -5.71 -9.14 1.31
CA LEU A 100 -5.62 -8.85 2.74
C LEU A 100 -6.76 -7.95 3.21
N LEU A 101 -7.03 -6.86 2.50
CA LEU A 101 -8.12 -5.94 2.83
C LEU A 101 -9.49 -6.62 2.70
N LEU A 102 -9.65 -7.48 1.70
CA LEU A 102 -10.87 -8.26 1.50
C LEU A 102 -11.08 -9.28 2.62
N LEU A 103 -10.01 -9.94 3.09
CA LEU A 103 -10.06 -10.83 4.25
C LEU A 103 -10.57 -10.09 5.49
N VAL A 104 -10.02 -8.91 5.78
CA VAL A 104 -10.43 -8.09 6.93
C VAL A 104 -11.88 -7.64 6.79
N HIS A 105 -12.27 -7.17 5.60
CA HIS A 105 -13.64 -6.76 5.33
C HIS A 105 -14.62 -7.92 5.56
N ARG A 106 -14.34 -9.10 5.00
CA ARG A 106 -15.15 -10.31 5.21
C ARG A 106 -15.20 -10.70 6.69
N ALA A 107 -14.09 -10.57 7.42
CA ALA A 107 -14.05 -10.86 8.84
C ALA A 107 -15.01 -9.95 9.62
N ILE A 108 -14.94 -8.64 9.37
CA ILE A 108 -15.79 -7.63 10.02
C ILE A 108 -17.26 -7.86 9.69
N VAL A 109 -17.60 -8.10 8.41
CA VAL A 109 -18.99 -8.32 7.98
C VAL A 109 -19.59 -9.58 8.61
N ASN A 110 -18.78 -10.59 8.90
CA ASN A 110 -19.21 -11.86 9.48
C ASN A 110 -18.94 -11.97 10.99
N ASP A 111 -18.62 -10.86 11.67
CA ASP A 111 -18.32 -10.81 13.10
C ASP A 111 -17.22 -11.80 13.55
N LEU A 112 -16.26 -12.09 12.66
CA LEU A 112 -15.10 -12.92 12.98
C LEU A 112 -14.07 -12.10 13.73
N THR A 113 -13.46 -12.70 14.76
CA THR A 113 -12.37 -12.10 15.52
C THR A 113 -11.01 -12.28 14.82
N PRO A 114 -10.01 -11.41 15.10
CA PRO A 114 -8.67 -11.51 14.52
C PRO A 114 -7.96 -12.85 14.77
N ASP A 115 -8.24 -13.51 15.90
CA ASP A 115 -7.64 -14.79 16.30
C ASP A 115 -8.34 -16.02 15.70
N HIS A 116 -9.47 -15.82 14.99
CA HIS A 116 -10.28 -16.89 14.44
C HIS A 116 -9.44 -17.78 13.49
N PRO A 117 -9.54 -19.13 13.60
CA PRO A 117 -8.65 -20.05 12.85
C PRO A 117 -8.64 -19.83 11.34
N PHE A 118 -9.80 -19.54 10.76
CA PHE A 118 -9.92 -19.21 9.34
C PHE A 118 -9.11 -17.96 8.95
N ILE A 119 -9.16 -16.90 9.76
CA ILE A 119 -8.42 -15.65 9.51
C ILE A 119 -6.92 -15.92 9.59
N GLN A 120 -6.49 -16.64 10.62
CA GLN A 120 -5.08 -16.97 10.84
C GLN A 120 -4.53 -17.88 9.74
N GLN A 121 -5.33 -18.83 9.23
CA GLN A 121 -4.96 -19.67 8.10
C GLN A 121 -4.80 -18.86 6.81
N GLN A 122 -5.74 -17.96 6.53
CA GLN A 122 -5.70 -17.10 5.33
C GLN A 122 -4.52 -16.11 5.40
N LEU A 123 -4.27 -15.50 6.56
CA LEU A 123 -3.11 -14.65 6.78
C LEU A 123 -1.81 -15.44 6.55
N HIS A 124 -1.68 -16.63 7.12
CA HIS A 124 -0.51 -17.46 6.88
C HIS A 124 -0.32 -17.75 5.38
N GLY A 125 -1.40 -18.02 4.64
CA GLY A 125 -1.36 -18.21 3.19
C GLY A 125 -0.87 -16.97 2.43
N LEU A 126 -1.40 -15.79 2.77
CA LEU A 126 -1.01 -14.51 2.15
C LEU A 126 0.46 -14.14 2.44
N PHE A 127 1.03 -14.59 3.56
CA PHE A 127 2.38 -14.24 3.98
C PHE A 127 3.43 -15.34 3.82
N ALA A 128 3.04 -16.55 3.38
CA ALA A 128 3.96 -17.67 3.22
C ALA A 128 5.07 -17.37 2.19
N ASP A 129 4.72 -16.66 1.11
CA ASP A 129 5.58 -16.44 -0.06
C ASP A 129 5.80 -14.94 -0.40
N THR A 130 5.51 -14.02 0.52
CA THR A 130 5.65 -12.58 0.23
C THR A 130 6.94 -11.97 0.77
N PRO A 131 7.57 -11.03 0.02
CA PRO A 131 8.69 -10.25 0.52
C PRO A 131 8.35 -9.45 1.79
N LEU A 132 7.06 -9.19 2.01
CA LEU A 132 6.50 -8.54 3.20
C LEU A 132 6.82 -9.29 4.51
N ARG A 133 7.01 -10.61 4.46
CA ARG A 133 7.44 -11.40 5.61
C ARG A 133 8.81 -10.95 6.13
N ASN A 134 9.73 -10.54 5.27
CA ASN A 134 11.05 -10.07 5.72
C ASN A 134 11.00 -8.68 6.37
N ILE A 135 9.88 -7.96 6.22
CA ILE A 135 9.69 -6.57 6.67
C ILE A 135 8.90 -6.53 7.96
N MET A 136 7.84 -7.33 8.03
CA MET A 136 7.00 -7.47 9.23
C MET A 136 7.72 -8.19 10.38
N PHE A 137 8.71 -9.04 10.07
CA PHE A 137 9.34 -9.93 11.06
C PHE A 137 10.86 -9.69 11.27
N ASN A 138 11.48 -8.72 10.59
CA ASN A 138 12.82 -8.28 10.97
C ASN A 138 12.73 -7.20 12.05
N ASP A 139 12.80 -7.63 13.31
CA ASP A 139 12.85 -6.82 14.54
C ASP A 139 13.99 -5.77 14.60
N LYS A 140 14.86 -5.69 13.58
CA LYS A 140 16.03 -4.80 13.60
C LYS A 140 15.71 -3.33 13.32
N VAL A 141 14.52 -3.00 12.84
CA VAL A 141 14.13 -1.61 12.51
C VAL A 141 13.19 -1.05 13.58
N ASN A 142 13.64 -1.07 14.83
CA ASN A 142 12.95 -0.35 15.91
C ASN A 142 13.33 1.14 15.83
N ASN A 143 12.86 1.81 14.78
CA ASN A 143 13.15 3.22 14.54
C ASN A 143 11.89 4.06 14.77
N GLU A 144 11.81 4.72 15.93
CA GLU A 144 10.70 5.61 16.28
C GLU A 144 10.48 6.73 15.24
N GLU A 145 11.54 7.19 14.57
CA GLU A 145 11.44 8.20 13.51
C GLU A 145 10.79 7.63 12.25
N LEU A 146 11.09 6.39 11.90
CA LEU A 146 10.37 5.68 10.85
C LEU A 146 8.89 5.61 11.21
N TYR A 147 8.53 5.14 12.41
CA TYR A 147 7.12 5.04 12.83
C TYR A 147 6.39 6.39 12.75
N LYS A 148 7.00 7.47 13.22
CA LYS A 148 6.44 8.84 13.09
C LYS A 148 6.25 9.26 11.63
N SER A 149 7.16 8.84 10.76
CA SER A 149 7.19 9.18 9.34
C SER A 149 6.17 8.38 8.52
N VAL A 150 5.93 7.09 8.84
CA VAL A 150 4.90 6.27 8.17
C VAL A 150 3.49 6.46 8.74
N LYS A 151 3.35 6.92 9.98
CA LYS A 151 2.05 7.14 10.65
C LYS A 151 1.01 7.93 9.84
N PRO A 152 1.35 8.99 9.09
CA PRO A 152 0.39 9.70 8.24
C PRO A 152 -0.25 8.80 7.16
N TYR A 153 0.44 7.73 6.74
CA TYR A 153 -0.08 6.78 5.76
C TYR A 153 -0.94 5.69 6.39
N GLU A 154 -0.83 5.41 7.70
CA GLU A 154 -1.80 4.56 8.41
C GLU A 154 -3.22 5.15 8.30
N ALA A 155 -3.34 6.48 8.25
CA ALA A 155 -4.62 7.17 8.11
C ALA A 155 -5.30 6.95 6.75
N LEU A 156 -4.60 6.36 5.78
CA LEU A 156 -5.23 5.98 4.51
C LEU A 156 -6.19 4.81 4.71
N VAL A 157 -5.91 3.92 5.67
CA VAL A 157 -6.72 2.75 5.98
C VAL A 157 -7.72 3.10 7.09
N PRO A 158 -8.99 2.65 7.03
CA PRO A 158 -9.92 2.85 8.12
C PRO A 158 -9.39 2.30 9.45
N LYS A 159 -9.61 3.04 10.54
CA LYS A 159 -9.08 2.70 11.87
C LYS A 159 -9.42 1.26 12.28
N HIS A 160 -10.67 0.85 12.10
CA HIS A 160 -11.12 -0.49 12.46
C HIS A 160 -10.41 -1.60 11.67
N THR A 161 -10.08 -1.35 10.40
CA THR A 161 -9.29 -2.27 9.56
C THR A 161 -7.86 -2.36 10.08
N MET A 162 -7.26 -1.22 10.43
CA MET A 162 -5.90 -1.16 10.97
C MET A 162 -5.81 -1.86 12.34
N ASP A 163 -6.77 -1.61 13.24
CA ASP A 163 -6.83 -2.23 14.55
C ASP A 163 -7.00 -3.76 14.42
N PHE A 164 -7.88 -4.22 13.52
CA PHE A 164 -8.06 -5.65 13.21
C PHE A 164 -6.75 -6.29 12.72
N LEU A 165 -6.06 -5.64 11.77
CA LEU A 165 -4.79 -6.14 11.24
C LEU A 165 -3.72 -6.24 12.32
N LYS A 166 -3.58 -5.20 13.16
CA LYS A 166 -2.62 -5.18 14.27
C LYS A 166 -2.83 -6.38 15.20
N GLU A 167 -4.05 -6.59 15.68
CA GLU A 167 -4.39 -7.75 16.52
C GLU A 167 -4.14 -9.08 15.80
N ALA A 168 -4.52 -9.19 14.53
CA ALA A 168 -4.35 -10.43 13.77
C ALA A 168 -2.87 -10.80 13.57
N PHE A 169 -2.01 -9.80 13.34
CA PHE A 169 -0.56 -9.96 13.25
C PHE A 169 0.09 -10.26 14.60
N GLU A 170 -0.37 -9.65 15.69
CA GLU A 170 0.10 -9.98 17.04
C GLU A 170 -0.15 -11.47 17.37
N VAL A 171 -1.32 -12.00 17.01
CA VAL A 171 -1.64 -13.42 17.16
C VAL A 171 -0.74 -14.29 16.30
N LEU A 172 -0.52 -13.91 15.04
CA LEU A 172 0.34 -14.64 14.10
C LEU A 172 1.80 -14.69 14.59
N ASN A 173 2.32 -13.57 15.09
CA ASN A 173 3.68 -13.44 15.62
C ASN A 173 3.88 -14.28 16.88
N THR A 174 2.89 -14.28 17.79
CA THR A 174 2.94 -15.05 19.03
C THR A 174 3.01 -16.56 18.75
N LYS A 175 2.29 -17.04 17.73
CA LYS A 175 2.31 -18.45 17.29
C LYS A 175 3.61 -18.85 16.57
N ASN A 176 4.25 -17.92 15.87
CA ASN A 176 5.55 -18.18 15.23
C ASN A 176 6.70 -18.23 16.24
N ASN A 177 6.66 -17.39 17.29
CA ASN A 177 7.68 -17.39 18.34
C ASN A 177 7.56 -18.61 19.28
N SER A 178 6.37 -19.17 19.48
CA SER A 178 6.19 -20.40 20.25
C SER A 178 6.60 -21.67 19.49
N SER A 179 6.41 -21.70 18.17
CA SER A 179 6.83 -22.84 17.33
C SER A 179 8.34 -22.92 17.04
N LEU A 180 9.09 -21.87 17.35
CA LEU A 180 10.56 -21.83 17.29
C LEU A 180 11.24 -22.23 18.62
N GLN A 181 10.46 -22.50 19.67
CA GLN A 181 10.96 -22.94 20.99
C GLN A 181 10.80 -24.45 21.27
N ASP A 182 10.20 -25.20 20.35
CA ASP A 182 10.12 -26.68 20.35
C ASP A 182 11.08 -27.29 19.31
#